data_AF-A0A194UZ57-F1
#
_entry.id   AF-A0A194UZ57-F1
#
_cell.length_a   1.000
_cell.length_b   1.000
_cell.length_c   1.000
_cell.angle_alpha   90.00
_cell.angle_beta   90.00
_cell.angle_gamma   90.00
#
_symmetry.space_group_name_H-M   'P 1'
#
loop_
_entity.id
_entity.type
_entity.pdbx_description
1 polymer ?
#
loop_
_entity_poly.entity_id
_entity_poly.type
_entity_poly.pdbx_seq_one_letter_code
_entity_poly.pdbx_strand_id
1 'polypeptide(L)'
;MLLEEDPATLIHHTTANFSVHPDKAAVARVNDSISTLQQARELRMKEAENALRKLSRQLSTMQSQHQELAASDLEMETERLSGQLADLNARLQELELQGVEGADGGGRDPVEDEVLLRLKVYRSLGIDIERDEKDGDFSRAVVRNDRKGDVHVVNLDKKFSRFFYANYFWQTL
;
A
#
# COMPACT_ATOMS: atom_id res chain seq x y z
N MET A 1 93.62 31.14 35.44
CA MET A 1 93.76 30.82 34.00
C MET A 1 92.77 29.70 33.74
N LEU A 2 91.77 29.94 32.88
CA LEU A 2 90.42 29.37 32.96
C LEU A 2 90.25 28.00 32.25
N LEU A 3 91.31 27.25 31.95
CA LEU A 3 91.19 25.85 31.52
C LEU A 3 92.42 25.08 32.03
N GLU A 4 92.20 24.00 32.78
CA GLU A 4 93.26 23.12 33.30
C GLU A 4 93.81 22.16 32.24
N GLU A 5 93.11 21.98 31.12
CA GLU A 5 93.54 21.18 29.97
C GLU A 5 93.74 22.04 28.73
N ASP A 6 94.78 21.69 27.96
CA ASP A 6 95.05 22.30 26.66
C ASP A 6 93.88 22.00 25.68
N PRO A 7 93.22 23.02 25.09
CA PRO A 7 92.07 22.83 24.21
C PRO A 7 92.35 21.90 23.02
N ALA A 8 93.60 21.79 22.56
CA ALA A 8 93.98 20.84 21.51
C ALA A 8 93.76 19.38 21.94
N THR A 9 94.00 19.07 23.22
CA THR A 9 93.82 17.72 23.79
C THR A 9 92.35 17.34 23.85
N LEU A 10 91.48 18.28 24.24
CA LEU A 10 90.03 18.06 24.28
C LEU A 10 89.47 17.86 22.86
N ILE A 11 89.91 18.66 21.88
CA ILE A 11 89.51 18.50 20.48
C ILE A 11 89.93 17.11 19.98
N HIS A 12 91.20 16.71 20.20
CA HIS A 12 91.67 15.40 19.80
C HIS A 12 90.86 14.26 20.44
N HIS A 13 90.57 14.35 21.74
CA HIS A 13 89.75 13.37 22.46
C HIS A 13 88.32 13.30 21.90
N THR A 14 87.69 14.44 21.59
CA THR A 14 86.36 14.46 20.97
C THR A 14 86.36 13.86 19.57
N THR A 15 87.38 14.13 18.75
CA THR A 15 87.50 13.53 17.42
C THR A 15 87.79 12.03 17.46
N ALA A 16 88.60 11.57 18.41
CA ALA A 16 88.92 10.15 18.57
C ALA A 16 87.72 9.34 19.07
N ASN A 17 86.93 9.91 19.97
CA ASN A 17 85.75 9.25 20.55
C ASN A 17 84.49 9.37 19.66
N PHE A 18 84.49 10.25 18.65
CA PHE A 18 83.37 10.39 17.74
C PHE A 18 83.34 9.26 16.71
N SER A 19 82.82 8.10 17.11
CA SER A 19 82.69 6.94 16.24
C SER A 19 81.42 7.02 15.38
N VAL A 20 81.57 7.18 14.06
CA VAL A 20 80.44 7.24 13.10
C VAL A 20 79.94 5.84 12.69
N HIS A 21 80.73 4.80 12.94
CA HIS A 21 80.41 3.44 12.53
C HIS A 21 79.12 2.86 13.14
N PRO A 22 78.83 3.02 14.45
CA PRO A 22 77.59 2.54 15.04
C PRO A 22 76.34 3.15 14.40
N ASP A 23 76.39 4.46 14.09
CA ASP A 23 75.28 5.18 13.47
C ASP A 23 75.08 4.71 12.03
N LYS A 24 76.16 4.53 11.27
CA LYS A 24 76.09 3.96 9.91
C LYS A 24 75.50 2.55 9.92
N ALA A 25 75.87 1.73 10.91
CA ALA A 25 75.30 0.40 11.08
C ALA A 25 73.83 0.44 11.51
N ALA A 26 73.43 1.40 12.35
CA ALA A 26 72.03 1.61 12.71
C ALA A 26 71.19 2.00 11.49
N VAL A 27 71.68 2.93 10.65
CA VAL A 27 71.01 3.32 9.39
C VAL A 27 70.87 2.13 8.44
N ALA A 28 71.90 1.29 8.31
CA ALA A 28 71.81 0.08 7.49
C ALA A 28 70.71 -0.86 7.99
N ARG A 29 70.64 -1.13 9.30
CA ARG A 29 69.57 -1.95 9.90
C ARG A 29 68.18 -1.34 9.71
N VAL A 30 68.05 -0.02 9.80
CA VAL A 30 66.78 0.67 9.52
C VAL A 30 66.38 0.48 8.06
N ASN A 31 67.33 0.55 7.13
CA ASN A 31 67.02 0.35 5.72
C ASN A 31 66.58 -1.10 5.41
N ASP A 32 67.23 -2.09 6.03
CA ASP A 32 66.83 -3.51 5.90
C ASP A 32 65.43 -3.75 6.46
N SER A 33 65.12 -3.16 7.61
CA SER A 33 63.78 -3.25 8.21
C SER A 33 62.71 -2.54 7.38
N ILE A 34 63.02 -1.40 6.75
CA ILE A 34 62.11 -0.76 5.79
C ILE A 34 61.86 -1.67 4.58
N SER A 35 62.91 -2.28 4.01
CA SER A 35 62.79 -3.17 2.85
C SER A 35 61.90 -4.38 3.17
N THR A 36 62.14 -5.04 4.30
CA THR A 36 61.32 -6.18 4.75
C THR A 36 59.86 -5.78 5.02
N LEU A 37 59.62 -4.61 5.62
CA LEU A 37 58.27 -4.11 5.87
C LEU A 37 57.54 -3.75 4.58
N GLN A 38 58.24 -3.18 3.59
CA GLN A 38 57.69 -2.91 2.26
C GLN A 38 57.26 -4.21 1.56
N GLN A 39 58.10 -5.24 1.60
CA GLN A 39 57.77 -6.56 1.01
C GLN A 39 56.55 -7.19 1.70
N ALA A 40 56.50 -7.17 3.03
CA ALA A 40 55.36 -7.68 3.80
C ALA A 40 54.08 -6.91 3.49
N ARG A 41 54.17 -5.58 3.35
CA ARG A 41 53.03 -4.73 2.96
C ARG A 41 52.54 -5.07 1.56
N GLU A 42 53.43 -5.25 0.60
CA GLU A 42 53.05 -5.59 -0.77
C GLU A 42 52.37 -6.95 -0.85
N LEU A 43 52.86 -7.94 -0.10
CA LEU A 43 52.22 -9.25 0.00
C LEU A 43 50.79 -9.13 0.57
N ARG A 44 50.61 -8.41 1.67
CA ARG A 44 49.28 -8.21 2.27
C ARG A 44 48.33 -7.45 1.35
N MET A 45 48.82 -6.45 0.61
CA MET A 45 48.01 -5.74 -0.38
C MET A 45 47.52 -6.69 -1.47
N LYS A 46 48.41 -7.55 -2.01
CA LYS A 46 48.05 -8.56 -3.02
C LYS A 46 47.04 -9.57 -2.48
N GLU A 47 47.22 -10.04 -1.24
CA GLU A 47 46.26 -10.94 -0.58
C GLU A 47 44.87 -10.31 -0.43
N ALA A 48 44.82 -9.06 0.05
CA ALA A 48 43.57 -8.32 0.21
C ALA A 48 42.88 -8.06 -1.15
N GLU A 49 43.63 -7.67 -2.18
CA GLU A 49 43.10 -7.49 -3.53
C GLU A 49 42.53 -8.79 -4.11
N ASN A 50 43.23 -9.91 -3.92
CA ASN A 50 42.75 -11.21 -4.38
C ASN A 50 41.47 -11.63 -3.64
N ALA A 51 41.39 -11.39 -2.33
CA ALA A 51 40.19 -11.65 -1.54
C ALA A 51 39.01 -10.79 -2.02
N LEU A 52 39.24 -9.49 -2.25
CA LEU A 52 38.22 -8.57 -2.79
C LEU A 52 37.74 -9.00 -4.17
N ARG A 53 38.64 -9.41 -5.07
CA ARG A 53 38.28 -9.92 -6.40
C ARG A 53 37.42 -11.19 -6.30
N LYS A 54 37.74 -12.10 -5.37
CA LYS A 54 36.95 -13.31 -5.14
C LYS A 54 35.55 -12.97 -4.62
N LEU A 55 35.45 -12.11 -3.60
CA LEU A 55 34.18 -11.67 -3.03
C LEU A 55 33.32 -10.93 -4.06
N SER A 56 33.95 -10.05 -4.87
CA SER A 56 33.26 -9.34 -5.95
C SER A 56 32.64 -10.31 -6.97
N ARG A 57 33.40 -11.33 -7.39
CA ARG A 57 32.87 -12.37 -8.30
C ARG A 57 31.71 -13.15 -7.66
N GLN A 58 31.84 -13.53 -6.39
CA GLN A 58 30.77 -14.23 -5.65
C GLN A 58 29.50 -13.37 -5.56
N LEU A 59 29.65 -12.08 -5.26
CA LEU A 59 28.53 -11.15 -5.22
C LEU A 59 27.85 -11.03 -6.58
N SER A 60 28.62 -10.88 -7.66
CA SER A 60 28.06 -10.83 -9.03
C SER A 60 27.29 -12.10 -9.38
N THR A 61 27.80 -13.29 -9.02
CA THR A 61 27.09 -14.55 -9.25
C THR A 61 25.80 -14.64 -8.44
N MET A 62 25.83 -14.33 -7.14
CA MET A 62 24.63 -14.35 -6.29
C MET A 62 23.60 -13.33 -6.75
N GLN A 63 24.05 -12.16 -7.22
CA GLN A 63 23.17 -11.13 -7.76
C GLN A 63 22.50 -11.57 -9.06
N SER A 64 23.22 -12.21 -9.98
CA SER A 64 22.63 -12.80 -11.20
C SER A 64 21.59 -13.85 -10.84
N GLN A 65 21.92 -14.78 -9.93
CA GLN A 65 20.99 -15.82 -9.49
C GLN A 65 19.73 -15.23 -8.84
N HIS A 66 19.88 -14.22 -7.99
CA HIS A 66 18.74 -13.54 -7.39
C HIS A 66 17.87 -12.84 -8.44
N GLN A 67 18.48 -12.20 -9.44
CA GLN A 67 17.73 -11.55 -10.52
C GLN A 67 16.97 -12.57 -11.37
N GLU A 68 17.58 -13.70 -11.70
CA GLU A 68 16.95 -14.80 -12.43
C GLU A 68 15.77 -15.39 -11.66
N LEU A 69 15.95 -15.66 -10.36
CA LEU A 69 14.87 -16.18 -9.52
C LEU A 69 13.73 -15.16 -9.36
N ALA A 70 14.05 -13.90 -9.07
CA ALA A 70 13.04 -12.85 -8.94
C ALA A 70 12.26 -12.63 -10.25
N ALA A 71 12.93 -12.71 -11.41
CA ALA A 71 12.27 -12.64 -12.70
C ALA A 71 11.34 -13.84 -12.93
N SER A 72 11.81 -15.06 -12.63
CA SER A 72 11.00 -16.28 -12.74
C SER A 72 9.77 -16.25 -11.82
N ASP A 73 9.92 -15.79 -10.58
CA ASP A 73 8.80 -15.67 -9.64
C ASP A 73 7.75 -14.66 -10.14
N LEU A 74 8.21 -13.51 -10.65
CA LEU A 74 7.32 -12.51 -11.26
C LEU A 74 6.60 -13.07 -12.49
N GLU A 75 7.29 -13.78 -13.37
CA GLU A 75 6.69 -14.42 -14.54
C GLU A 75 5.60 -15.42 -14.13
N MET A 76 5.89 -16.31 -13.18
CA MET A 76 4.90 -17.26 -12.65
C MET A 76 3.69 -16.56 -12.02
N GLU A 77 3.89 -15.48 -11.26
CA GLU A 77 2.79 -14.70 -10.69
C GLU A 77 1.95 -14.01 -11.77
N THR A 78 2.59 -13.47 -12.82
CA THR A 78 1.87 -12.85 -13.94
C THR A 78 1.05 -13.87 -14.73
N GLU A 79 1.58 -15.06 -14.99
CA GLU A 79 0.83 -16.15 -15.63
C GLU A 79 -0.35 -16.59 -14.76
N ARG A 80 -0.14 -16.78 -13.46
CA ARG A 80 -1.22 -17.12 -12.53
C ARG A 80 -2.32 -16.06 -12.49
N LEU A 81 -1.95 -14.78 -12.38
CA LEU A 81 -2.91 -13.67 -12.36
C LEU A 81 -3.64 -13.52 -13.70
N SER A 82 -2.95 -13.69 -14.82
CA SER A 82 -3.59 -13.65 -16.15
C SER A 82 -4.57 -14.80 -16.35
N GLY A 83 -4.26 -16.00 -15.87
CA GLY A 83 -5.20 -17.12 -15.84
C GLY A 83 -6.44 -16.83 -14.99
N GLN A 84 -6.25 -16.26 -13.78
CA GLN A 84 -7.37 -15.83 -12.94
C GLN A 84 -8.23 -14.75 -13.60
N LEU A 85 -7.62 -13.80 -14.31
CA LEU A 85 -8.34 -12.80 -15.09
C LEU A 85 -9.13 -13.42 -16.23
N ALA A 86 -8.56 -14.37 -16.97
CA ALA A 86 -9.25 -15.08 -18.04
C ALA A 86 -10.47 -15.86 -17.53
N ASP A 87 -10.31 -16.59 -16.42
CA ASP A 87 -11.40 -17.34 -15.78
C ASP A 87 -12.52 -16.41 -15.28
N LEU A 88 -12.16 -15.30 -14.62
CA LEU A 88 -13.13 -14.32 -14.17
C LEU A 88 -13.86 -13.64 -15.33
N ASN A 89 -13.14 -13.33 -16.41
CA ASN A 89 -13.74 -12.72 -17.60
C ASN A 89 -14.69 -13.69 -18.31
N ALA A 90 -14.33 -14.98 -18.38
CA ALA A 90 -15.23 -16.01 -18.90
C ALA A 90 -16.51 -16.15 -18.06
N ARG A 91 -16.38 -16.15 -16.72
CA ARG A 91 -17.55 -16.15 -15.81
C ARG A 91 -18.41 -14.91 -15.95
N LEU A 92 -17.79 -13.75 -16.13
CA LEU A 92 -18.50 -12.48 -16.34
C LEU A 92 -19.28 -12.55 -17.65
N GLN A 93 -18.65 -13.04 -18.72
CA GLN A 93 -19.31 -13.26 -20.01
C GLN A 93 -20.46 -14.27 -19.93
N GLU A 94 -20.31 -15.36 -19.16
CA GLU A 94 -21.40 -16.30 -18.89
C GLU A 94 -22.57 -15.64 -18.15
N LEU A 95 -22.30 -14.81 -17.14
CA LEU A 95 -23.33 -14.07 -16.40
C LEU A 95 -24.01 -12.99 -17.26
N GLU A 96 -23.24 -12.30 -18.11
CA GLU A 96 -23.79 -11.35 -19.09
C GLU A 96 -24.72 -12.06 -20.08
N LEU A 97 -24.36 -13.27 -20.51
CA LEU A 97 -25.14 -14.06 -21.46
C LEU A 97 -26.37 -14.71 -20.81
N GLN A 98 -26.27 -15.11 -19.53
CA GLN A 98 -27.42 -15.53 -18.73
C GLN A 98 -28.41 -14.38 -18.50
N GLY A 99 -27.94 -13.14 -18.55
CA GLY A 99 -28.76 -11.97 -18.27
C GLY A 99 -29.25 -11.98 -16.82
N VAL A 100 -29.69 -10.83 -16.32
CA VAL A 100 -30.37 -10.80 -15.02
C VAL A 100 -31.76 -11.41 -15.24
N GLU A 101 -31.87 -12.72 -15.03
CA GLU A 101 -33.13 -13.49 -15.09
C GLU A 101 -34.22 -12.94 -14.15
N GLY A 102 -33.90 -11.97 -13.28
CA GLY A 102 -34.84 -11.28 -12.39
C GLY A 102 -35.13 -9.80 -12.69
N ALA A 103 -34.57 -9.18 -13.73
CA ALA A 103 -34.73 -7.73 -13.93
C ALA A 103 -35.26 -7.28 -15.30
N ASP A 104 -35.26 -8.14 -16.34
CA ASP A 104 -35.74 -7.71 -17.66
C ASP A 104 -36.45 -8.80 -18.49
N GLY A 105 -36.92 -9.88 -17.84
CA GLY A 105 -37.57 -11.01 -18.54
C GLY A 105 -38.74 -11.67 -17.82
N GLY A 106 -38.97 -11.37 -16.53
CA GLY A 106 -40.21 -11.72 -15.84
C GLY A 106 -41.18 -10.57 -16.02
N GLY A 107 -42.23 -10.77 -16.82
CA GLY A 107 -43.25 -9.75 -17.04
C GLY A 107 -43.67 -9.11 -15.74
N ARG A 108 -43.46 -7.80 -15.60
CA ARG A 108 -44.20 -6.97 -14.65
C ARG A 108 -45.65 -7.38 -14.80
N ASP A 109 -46.20 -8.01 -13.79
CA ASP A 109 -47.59 -8.41 -13.78
C ASP A 109 -48.38 -7.12 -14.07
N PRO A 110 -49.16 -7.02 -15.16
CA PRO A 110 -49.86 -5.78 -15.52
C PRO A 110 -50.72 -5.27 -14.34
N VAL A 111 -51.11 -6.17 -13.44
CA VAL A 111 -51.78 -5.87 -12.18
C VAL A 111 -50.89 -5.07 -11.22
N GLU A 112 -49.62 -5.43 -11.06
CA GLU A 112 -48.67 -4.69 -10.20
C GLU A 112 -48.38 -3.30 -10.77
N ASP A 113 -48.21 -3.19 -12.09
CA ASP A 113 -48.02 -1.89 -12.75
C ASP A 113 -49.26 -0.99 -12.61
N GLU A 114 -50.47 -1.56 -12.76
CA GLU A 114 -51.73 -0.82 -12.55
C GLU A 114 -51.86 -0.34 -11.09
N VAL A 115 -51.49 -1.18 -10.12
CA VAL A 115 -51.53 -0.82 -8.68
C VAL A 115 -50.50 0.26 -8.37
N LEU A 116 -49.28 0.15 -8.88
CA LEU A 116 -48.24 1.16 -8.72
C LEU A 116 -48.64 2.50 -9.35
N LEU A 117 -49.24 2.46 -10.55
CA LEU A 117 -49.78 3.65 -11.19
C LEU A 117 -50.90 4.28 -10.34
N ARG A 118 -51.84 3.46 -9.86
CA ARG A 118 -52.93 3.93 -8.98
C ARG A 118 -52.37 4.56 -7.70
N LEU A 119 -51.40 3.94 -7.04
CA LEU A 119 -50.75 4.51 -5.87
C LEU A 119 -50.04 5.84 -6.19
N LYS A 120 -49.38 5.93 -7.34
CA LYS A 120 -48.71 7.16 -7.79
C LYS A 120 -49.71 8.28 -8.05
N VAL A 121 -50.87 7.95 -8.65
CA VAL A 121 -51.97 8.89 -8.84
C VAL A 121 -52.51 9.37 -7.48
N TYR A 122 -52.88 8.47 -6.56
CA TYR A 122 -53.41 8.88 -5.25
C TYR A 122 -52.42 9.73 -4.42
N ARG A 123 -51.12 9.42 -4.50
CA ARG A 123 -50.07 10.23 -3.88
C ARG A 123 -49.94 11.60 -4.52
N SER A 124 -50.06 11.69 -5.85
CA SER A 124 -50.05 12.97 -6.57
C SER A 124 -51.28 13.84 -6.26
N LEU A 125 -52.41 13.22 -5.87
CA LEU A 125 -53.58 13.91 -5.34
C LEU A 125 -53.38 14.39 -3.88
N GLY A 126 -52.22 14.13 -3.27
CA GLY A 126 -51.90 14.57 -1.92
C GLY A 126 -52.40 13.65 -0.81
N ILE A 127 -52.79 12.41 -1.13
CA ILE A 127 -53.20 11.40 -0.15
C ILE A 127 -52.01 10.50 0.18
N ASP A 128 -51.45 10.67 1.37
CA ASP A 128 -50.42 9.80 1.95
C ASP A 128 -51.05 8.90 3.02
N ILE A 129 -50.68 7.63 3.05
CA ILE A 129 -51.17 6.66 4.03
C ILE A 129 -49.97 6.11 4.80
N GLU A 130 -50.04 6.15 6.11
CA GLU A 130 -49.04 5.63 7.03
C GLU A 130 -49.57 4.32 7.64
N ARG A 131 -48.72 3.29 7.62
CA ARG A 131 -48.99 2.00 8.26
C ARG A 131 -48.28 1.96 9.60
N ASP A 132 -48.95 1.42 10.61
CA ASP A 132 -48.31 1.16 11.91
C ASP A 132 -47.40 -0.07 11.80
N GLU A 133 -46.16 0.05 12.27
CA GLU A 133 -45.12 -1.01 12.20
C GLU A 133 -45.48 -2.27 12.99
N LYS A 134 -46.42 -2.19 13.94
CA LYS A 134 -46.73 -3.29 14.86
C LYS A 134 -47.84 -4.23 14.41
N ASP A 135 -48.90 -3.71 13.79
CA ASP A 135 -50.10 -4.50 13.45
C ASP A 135 -50.35 -4.62 11.94
N GLY A 136 -49.57 -3.92 11.10
CA GLY A 136 -49.72 -3.94 9.64
C GLY A 136 -51.00 -3.26 9.10
N ASP A 137 -51.88 -2.83 10.00
CA ASP A 137 -53.10 -2.07 9.70
C ASP A 137 -52.76 -0.59 9.37
N PHE A 138 -53.52 -0.02 8.43
CA PHE A 138 -53.41 1.40 8.06
C PHE A 138 -54.02 2.26 9.17
N SER A 139 -53.18 2.98 9.92
CA SER A 139 -53.61 3.70 11.12
C SER A 139 -53.86 5.19 10.88
N ARG A 140 -53.19 5.79 9.88
CA ARG A 140 -53.26 7.23 9.62
C ARG A 140 -53.21 7.55 8.13
N ALA A 141 -54.07 8.46 7.71
CA ALA A 141 -54.05 9.05 6.37
C ALA A 141 -53.85 10.57 6.49
N VAL A 142 -53.03 11.13 5.62
CA VAL A 142 -52.77 12.56 5.51
C VAL A 142 -53.25 13.00 4.13
N VAL A 143 -54.26 13.87 4.10
CA VAL A 143 -54.78 14.46 2.86
C VAL A 143 -54.33 15.91 2.79
N ARG A 144 -53.57 16.25 1.76
CA ARG A 144 -53.06 17.61 1.51
C ARG A 144 -53.84 18.24 0.37
N ASN A 145 -54.53 19.34 0.64
CA ASN A 145 -55.22 20.11 -0.38
C ASN A 145 -54.29 21.20 -0.93
N ASP A 146 -53.71 20.96 -2.10
CA ASP A 146 -52.74 21.89 -2.72
C ASP A 146 -53.37 23.23 -3.14
N ARG A 147 -54.71 23.30 -3.30
CA ARG A 147 -55.42 24.52 -3.69
C ARG A 147 -55.73 25.44 -2.52
N LYS A 148 -56.04 24.87 -1.35
CA LYS A 148 -56.38 25.63 -0.13
C LYS A 148 -55.22 25.76 0.85
N GLY A 149 -54.17 24.94 0.70
CA GLY A 149 -53.01 24.91 1.60
C GLY A 149 -53.26 24.18 2.92
N ASP A 150 -54.39 23.49 3.04
CA ASP A 150 -54.80 22.80 4.28
C ASP A 150 -54.33 21.33 4.27
N VAL A 151 -53.93 20.83 5.45
CA VAL A 151 -53.52 19.44 5.66
C VAL A 151 -54.45 18.79 6.68
N HIS A 152 -55.21 17.79 6.22
CA HIS A 152 -56.10 17.01 7.07
C HIS A 152 -55.44 15.70 7.46
N VAL A 153 -55.14 15.55 8.74
CA VAL A 153 -54.68 14.29 9.33
C VAL A 153 -55.90 13.53 9.86
N VAL A 154 -56.13 12.33 9.33
CA VAL A 154 -57.24 11.47 9.71
C VAL A 154 -56.70 10.15 10.27
N ASN A 155 -57.10 9.80 11.48
CA ASN A 155 -56.81 8.49 12.06
C ASN A 155 -57.89 7.51 11.60
N LEU A 156 -57.46 6.40 11.00
CA LEU A 156 -58.33 5.37 10.45
C LEU A 156 -58.72 4.39 11.57
N ASP A 157 -59.85 4.64 12.24
CA ASP A 157 -60.43 3.73 13.23
C ASP A 157 -61.51 2.84 12.58
N LYS A 158 -61.61 1.58 13.00
CA LYS A 158 -62.62 0.60 12.55
C LYS A 158 -64.05 0.97 12.96
N LYS A 159 -64.23 2.03 13.76
CA LYS A 159 -65.53 2.56 14.20
C LYS A 159 -66.35 3.22 13.09
N PHE A 160 -65.71 3.75 12.04
CA PHE A 160 -66.41 4.42 10.95
C PHE A 160 -66.43 3.55 9.69
N SER A 161 -67.48 3.71 8.89
CA SER A 161 -67.62 2.94 7.65
C SER A 161 -66.61 3.39 6.60
N ARG A 162 -66.21 2.48 5.71
CA ARG A 162 -65.35 2.80 4.55
C ARG A 162 -65.94 3.91 3.69
N PHE A 163 -67.27 3.97 3.59
CA PHE A 163 -68.00 5.00 2.84
C PHE A 163 -67.85 6.38 3.48
N PHE A 164 -67.85 6.47 4.82
CA PHE A 164 -67.62 7.71 5.54
C PHE A 164 -66.24 8.29 5.23
N TYR A 165 -65.18 7.47 5.33
CA TYR A 165 -63.82 7.92 5.02
C TYR A 165 -63.64 8.31 3.56
N ALA A 166 -64.22 7.55 2.62
CA ALA A 166 -64.15 7.88 1.20
C ALA A 166 -64.79 9.26 0.93
N ASN A 167 -66.01 9.50 1.43
CA ASN A 167 -66.68 10.79 1.23
C ASN A 167 -65.92 11.94 1.90
N TYR A 168 -65.37 11.71 3.10
CA TYR A 168 -64.55 12.69 3.79
C TYR A 168 -63.30 13.08 2.97
N PHE A 169 -62.53 12.09 2.48
CA PHE A 169 -61.35 12.35 1.66
C PHE A 169 -61.69 13.12 0.38
N TRP A 170 -62.78 12.75 -0.31
CA TRP A 170 -63.24 13.47 -1.51
C TRP A 170 -63.73 14.90 -1.22
N GLN A 171 -64.26 15.18 -0.03
CA GLN A 171 -64.65 16.54 0.38
C GLN A 171 -63.46 17.41 0.78
N THR A 172 -62.38 16.80 1.29
CA THR A 172 -61.19 17.51 1.77
C THR A 172 -60.13 17.78 0.69
N LEU A 173 -60.20 17.10 -0.45
CA LEU A 173 -59.33 17.30 -1.62
C LEU A 173 -59.51 18.67 -2.30
#